data_AF-A0AA48RBV8-F1
#
_entry.id   AF-A0AA48RBV8-F1
#
_cell.length_a   1.000
_cell.length_b   1.000
_cell.length_c   1.000
_cell.angle_alpha   90.00
_cell.angle_beta   90.00
_cell.angle_gamma   90.00
#
_symmetry.space_group_name_H-M   'P 1'
#
loop_
_entity.id
_entity.type
_entity.pdbx_description
1 polymer ?
#
loop_
_entity_poly.entity_id
_entity_poly.type
_entity_poly.pdbx_seq_one_letter_code
_entity_poly.pdbx_strand_id
1 'polypeptide(L)'
;MRLLFIVPSNAHKTTAGARIRYDRLALSGDYFDVSILSIGELTRDDFSSCDVCILSKTYSSEAIAIAQAVKSMGKIVGLDLFDDYFTQWGDSRLLKFRRWLRRACEVCDFALCSTGAMRRIVGHYAAELPVHILPDLYPETDPEALAPVVAEKLARTKRERSIDLLWFGIGSNPLFPVGLQDLAAYASGLRALASGGFKPTLTILTNRPALRPERLAQLSGLPIDYRIEFWSLEAEKEALAKAFACFLPVNGQSFSRAKSLNRALTAVSAGAQVLSPGFPLYAELDPVIYENPAELVVDAEMGRCRICEDNVAEVARIVARTSAVTSLASDLALFLEARIRKNEEKKSSGACPAGIGLIYGLTLDVQALMGANAAGVLSIASPFVQLERAYDVRFDYTSGRRFDIWITPQMKGHLAPDLGARLAAPVKRGKLKMHKVDIGDAALLEKTPPISPGDLRPILQETEAYRSLLGEVERVCRILFPAFQFSLAEINASRAPAVTAPSLAVAQ
;
A
#
# COMPACT_ATOMS: atom_id res chain seq x y z
N MET A 1 9.78 8.97 -19.55
CA MET A 1 9.77 9.50 -18.15
C MET A 1 10.21 8.39 -17.20
N ARG A 2 11.04 8.67 -16.20
CA ARG A 2 11.50 7.68 -15.21
C ARG A 2 10.61 7.66 -13.97
N LEU A 3 9.96 6.52 -13.73
CA LEU A 3 9.08 6.30 -12.59
C LEU A 3 9.76 5.40 -11.56
N LEU A 4 9.83 5.84 -10.30
CA LEU A 4 10.28 5.04 -9.17
C LEU A 4 9.09 4.68 -8.27
N PHE A 5 8.66 3.43 -8.30
CA PHE A 5 7.69 2.90 -7.33
C PHE A 5 8.42 2.39 -6.09
N ILE A 6 8.08 2.96 -4.93
CA ILE A 6 8.58 2.52 -3.63
C ILE A 6 7.53 1.62 -2.99
N VAL A 7 7.91 0.37 -2.71
CA VAL A 7 7.07 -0.63 -2.06
C VAL A 7 7.59 -0.97 -0.65
N PRO A 8 6.76 -1.49 0.26
CA PRO A 8 7.19 -1.71 1.65
C PRO A 8 8.27 -2.79 1.81
N SER A 9 8.36 -3.77 0.91
CA SER A 9 9.32 -4.87 1.03
C SER A 9 9.52 -5.61 -0.29
N ASN A 10 10.57 -6.44 -0.37
CA ASN A 10 10.79 -7.32 -1.52
C ASN A 10 9.70 -8.36 -1.72
N ALA A 11 9.12 -8.86 -0.62
CA ALA A 11 7.94 -9.73 -0.69
C ALA A 11 6.73 -9.02 -1.31
N HIS A 12 6.66 -7.67 -1.25
CA HIS A 12 5.57 -6.93 -1.88
C HIS A 12 5.67 -6.94 -3.41
N LYS A 13 6.89 -6.94 -3.97
CA LYS A 13 7.13 -6.95 -5.42
C LYS A 13 6.50 -8.16 -6.10
N THR A 14 6.42 -9.29 -5.39
CA THR A 14 5.85 -10.54 -5.92
C THR A 14 4.33 -10.62 -5.74
N THR A 15 3.68 -9.62 -5.13
CA THR A 15 2.23 -9.61 -4.99
C THR A 15 1.54 -9.38 -6.32
N ALA A 16 0.31 -9.89 -6.47
CA ALA A 16 -0.48 -9.69 -7.69
C ALA A 16 -0.66 -8.22 -8.04
N GLY A 17 -0.90 -7.34 -7.05
CA GLY A 17 -1.05 -5.90 -7.28
C GLY A 17 0.20 -5.27 -7.89
N ALA A 18 1.38 -5.58 -7.34
CA ALA A 18 2.64 -5.05 -7.86
C ALA A 18 2.94 -5.57 -9.27
N ARG A 19 2.83 -6.89 -9.49
CA ARG A 19 3.07 -7.52 -10.79
C ARG A 19 2.12 -7.02 -11.89
N ILE A 20 0.82 -6.99 -11.58
CA ILE A 20 -0.19 -6.63 -12.57
C ILE A 20 -0.09 -5.14 -12.91
N ARG A 21 0.19 -4.29 -11.94
CA ARG A 21 0.23 -2.85 -12.21
C ARG A 21 1.59 -2.40 -12.71
N TYR A 22 2.66 -2.71 -11.99
CA TYR A 22 3.96 -2.09 -12.23
C TYR A 22 4.75 -2.82 -13.31
N ASP A 23 4.82 -4.16 -13.27
CA ASP A 23 5.56 -4.91 -14.30
C ASP A 23 4.92 -4.73 -15.68
N ARG A 24 3.58 -4.67 -15.74
CA ARG A 24 2.87 -4.42 -17.01
C ARG A 24 3.00 -2.97 -17.47
N LEU A 25 3.07 -2.01 -16.55
CA LEU A 25 3.36 -0.62 -16.91
C LEU A 25 4.79 -0.49 -17.46
N ALA A 26 5.74 -1.27 -16.92
CA ALA A 26 7.12 -1.32 -17.42
C ALA A 26 7.24 -1.84 -18.86
N LEU A 27 6.24 -2.60 -19.35
CA LEU A 27 6.16 -2.99 -20.77
C LEU A 27 5.83 -1.82 -21.69
N SER A 28 5.35 -0.69 -21.14
CA SER A 28 5.06 0.54 -21.88
C SER A 28 6.32 1.41 -22.05
N GLY A 29 7.40 0.80 -22.53
CA GLY A 29 8.75 1.41 -22.58
C GLY A 29 8.83 2.70 -23.40
N ASP A 30 7.89 2.91 -24.32
CA ASP A 30 7.76 4.15 -25.10
C ASP A 30 7.41 5.37 -24.22
N TYR A 31 6.75 5.14 -23.08
CA TYR A 31 6.31 6.18 -22.16
C TYR A 31 7.18 6.23 -20.89
N PHE A 32 7.50 5.06 -20.33
CA PHE A 32 8.07 4.95 -19.00
C PHE A 32 9.29 4.03 -18.91
N ASP A 33 10.27 4.50 -18.15
CA ASP A 33 11.33 3.67 -17.57
C ASP A 33 10.95 3.44 -16.10
N VAL A 34 10.50 2.22 -15.75
CA VAL A 34 9.87 1.91 -14.47
C VAL A 34 10.82 1.12 -13.58
N SER A 35 11.12 1.66 -12.40
CA SER A 35 11.88 1.00 -11.34
C SER A 35 10.98 0.69 -10.14
N ILE A 36 11.04 -0.54 -9.63
CA ILE A 36 10.25 -0.99 -8.47
C ILE A 36 11.21 -1.42 -7.37
N LEU A 37 11.39 -0.57 -6.37
CA LEU A 37 12.34 -0.80 -5.28
C LEU A 37 11.59 -0.90 -3.95
N SER A 38 12.03 -1.82 -3.10
CA SER A 38 11.57 -1.81 -1.72
C SER A 38 12.20 -0.66 -0.97
N ILE A 39 11.52 -0.15 0.07
CA ILE A 39 12.00 0.99 0.84
C ILE A 39 13.42 0.78 1.42
N GLY A 40 13.82 -0.47 1.68
CA GLY A 40 15.15 -0.81 2.19
C GLY A 40 16.26 -0.95 1.14
N GLU A 41 15.92 -0.94 -0.16
CA GLU A 41 16.90 -1.05 -1.26
C GLU A 41 17.26 0.30 -1.86
N LEU A 42 16.57 1.37 -1.45
CA LEU A 42 16.72 2.69 -2.03
C LEU A 42 18.14 3.23 -1.80
N THR A 43 18.66 3.88 -2.83
CA THR A 43 19.91 4.62 -2.83
C THR A 43 19.65 6.08 -3.19
N ARG A 44 20.67 6.92 -2.96
CA ARG A 44 20.60 8.33 -3.36
C ARG A 44 20.48 8.49 -4.88
N ASP A 45 21.11 7.59 -5.63
CA ASP A 45 21.13 7.64 -7.09
C ASP A 45 19.73 7.36 -7.67
N ASP A 46 18.96 6.46 -7.06
CA ASP A 46 17.57 6.17 -7.45
C ASP A 46 16.69 7.43 -7.39
N PHE A 47 16.82 8.23 -6.33
CA PHE A 47 16.09 9.49 -6.21
C PHE A 47 16.59 10.56 -7.17
N SER A 48 17.89 10.63 -7.41
CA SER A 48 18.47 11.63 -8.31
C SER A 48 18.07 11.39 -9.77
N SER A 49 17.93 10.12 -10.15
CA SER A 49 17.73 9.68 -11.53
C SER A 49 16.27 9.61 -11.96
N CYS A 50 15.31 9.54 -11.03
CA CYS A 50 13.88 9.48 -11.36
C CYS A 50 13.27 10.86 -11.65
N ASP A 51 12.16 10.90 -12.40
CA ASP A 51 11.35 12.11 -12.60
C ASP A 51 10.19 12.17 -11.60
N VAL A 52 9.60 11.00 -11.33
CA VAL A 52 8.44 10.81 -10.47
C VAL A 52 8.71 9.67 -9.48
N CYS A 53 8.44 9.92 -8.21
CA CYS A 53 8.54 8.95 -7.13
C CYS A 53 7.13 8.63 -6.58
N ILE A 54 6.76 7.35 -6.51
CA ILE A 54 5.40 6.92 -6.16
C ILE A 54 5.45 5.98 -4.96
N LEU A 55 4.77 6.36 -3.88
CA LEU A 55 4.65 5.55 -2.67
C LEU A 55 3.49 4.57 -2.80
N SER A 56 3.78 3.26 -2.83
CA SER A 56 2.79 2.20 -2.92
C SER A 56 2.73 1.39 -1.63
N LYS A 57 1.66 1.56 -0.84
CA LYS A 57 1.40 0.79 0.40
C LYS A 57 2.50 0.89 1.46
N THR A 58 3.31 1.94 1.42
CA THR A 58 4.34 2.24 2.42
C THR A 58 3.72 3.05 3.58
N TYR A 59 2.88 2.38 4.38
CA TYR A 59 2.13 2.99 5.48
C TYR A 59 2.99 3.30 6.72
N SER A 60 4.07 4.06 6.53
CA SER A 60 5.06 4.42 7.56
C SER A 60 5.35 5.94 7.56
N SER A 61 5.83 6.49 8.68
CA SER A 61 6.23 7.91 8.75
C SER A 61 7.50 8.17 7.93
N GLU A 62 8.37 7.17 7.81
CA GLU A 62 9.56 7.20 6.95
C GLU A 62 9.18 7.45 5.50
N ALA A 63 8.14 6.80 4.99
CA ALA A 63 7.66 7.06 3.64
C ALA A 63 7.21 8.51 3.43
N ILE A 64 6.57 9.12 4.44
CA ILE A 64 6.17 10.54 4.40
C ILE A 64 7.42 11.44 4.39
N ALA A 65 8.43 11.15 5.22
CA ALA A 65 9.68 11.91 5.23
C ALA A 65 10.47 11.78 3.92
N ILE A 66 10.51 10.57 3.35
CA ILE A 66 11.08 10.32 2.02
C ILE A 66 10.34 11.17 0.99
N ALA A 67 9.01 11.19 1.00
CA ALA A 67 8.23 12.05 0.09
C ALA A 67 8.59 13.53 0.24
N GLN A 68 8.72 14.04 1.46
CA GLN A 68 9.12 15.43 1.72
C GLN A 68 10.54 15.72 1.19
N ALA A 69 11.50 14.82 1.44
CA ALA A 69 12.87 14.96 0.99
C ALA A 69 13.00 14.85 -0.55
N VAL A 70 12.31 13.91 -1.17
CA VAL A 70 12.32 13.74 -2.64
C VAL A 70 11.67 14.95 -3.33
N LYS A 71 10.61 15.50 -2.74
CA LYS A 71 9.98 16.74 -3.21
C LYS A 71 10.92 17.94 -3.06
N SER A 72 11.74 18.00 -2.00
CA SER A 72 12.74 19.06 -1.83
C SER A 72 13.89 18.97 -2.85
N MET A 73 14.16 17.78 -3.39
CA MET A 73 15.02 17.57 -4.57
C MET A 73 14.34 17.99 -5.89
N GLY A 74 13.10 18.47 -5.82
CA GLY A 74 12.33 18.96 -6.95
C GLY A 74 11.72 17.87 -7.82
N LYS A 75 11.61 16.63 -7.33
CA LYS A 75 10.91 15.55 -8.02
C LYS A 75 9.41 15.62 -7.75
N ILE A 76 8.61 15.02 -8.61
CA ILE A 76 7.18 14.85 -8.35
C ILE A 76 6.99 13.65 -7.44
N VAL A 77 6.13 13.78 -6.43
CA VAL A 77 5.80 12.68 -5.52
C VAL A 77 4.33 12.31 -5.58
N GLY A 78 4.04 11.03 -5.74
CA GLY A 78 2.67 10.49 -5.80
C GLY A 78 2.40 9.41 -4.76
N LEU A 79 1.12 9.15 -4.54
CA LEU A 79 0.64 7.98 -3.81
C LEU A 79 0.05 6.97 -4.80
N ASP A 80 0.16 5.67 -4.55
CA ASP A 80 -0.66 4.65 -5.22
C ASP A 80 -1.50 3.87 -4.20
N LEU A 81 -2.82 3.91 -4.39
CA LEU A 81 -3.82 3.41 -3.46
C LEU A 81 -4.83 2.51 -4.17
N PHE A 82 -4.97 1.28 -3.69
CA PHE A 82 -5.86 0.29 -4.34
C PHE A 82 -6.60 -0.64 -3.38
N ASP A 83 -6.50 -0.38 -2.08
CA ASP A 83 -7.25 -1.07 -1.03
C ASP A 83 -7.84 -0.03 -0.07
N ASP A 84 -9.10 -0.21 0.31
CA ASP A 84 -9.74 0.67 1.28
C ASP A 84 -9.46 0.23 2.71
N TYR A 85 -8.41 0.82 3.30
CA TYR A 85 -8.10 0.77 4.72
C TYR A 85 -8.57 2.02 5.48
N PHE A 86 -9.34 2.90 4.83
CA PHE A 86 -9.48 4.30 5.24
C PHE A 86 -10.91 4.65 5.68
N THR A 87 -11.94 4.02 5.10
CA THR A 87 -13.33 4.45 5.31
C THR A 87 -14.05 3.82 6.50
N GLN A 88 -13.51 2.77 7.11
CA GLN A 88 -14.13 2.18 8.31
C GLN A 88 -13.71 2.94 9.57
N TRP A 89 -14.28 4.14 9.74
CA TRP A 89 -13.94 5.13 10.76
C TRP A 89 -14.04 4.61 12.21
N GLY A 90 -15.00 3.72 12.47
CA GLY A 90 -15.22 3.12 13.79
C GLY A 90 -14.19 2.06 14.19
N ASP A 91 -13.34 1.60 13.27
CA ASP A 91 -12.29 0.62 13.59
C ASP A 91 -10.99 1.33 13.98
N SER A 92 -10.60 1.18 15.25
CA SER A 92 -9.37 1.77 15.81
C SER A 92 -8.11 1.13 15.23
N ARG A 93 -8.15 -0.12 14.78
CA ARG A 93 -7.02 -0.82 14.15
C ARG A 93 -6.59 -0.13 12.86
N LEU A 94 -7.52 0.57 12.22
CA LEU A 94 -7.31 1.29 10.96
C LEU A 94 -6.89 2.77 11.14
N LEU A 95 -6.85 3.28 12.38
CA LEU A 95 -6.51 4.68 12.67
C LEU A 95 -5.17 5.09 12.06
N LYS A 96 -4.17 4.19 12.10
CA LYS A 96 -2.85 4.44 11.52
C LYS A 96 -2.89 4.72 10.02
N PHE A 97 -3.71 4.00 9.26
CA PHE A 97 -3.84 4.20 7.82
C PHE A 97 -4.50 5.54 7.50
N ARG A 98 -5.53 5.92 8.27
CA ARG A 98 -6.20 7.22 8.12
C ARG A 98 -5.26 8.39 8.44
N ARG A 99 -4.47 8.29 9.51
CA ARG A 99 -3.47 9.31 9.88
C ARG A 99 -2.39 9.41 8.82
N TRP A 100 -1.89 8.26 8.36
CA TRP A 100 -0.92 8.20 7.28
C TRP A 100 -1.45 8.86 6.01
N LEU A 101 -2.65 8.49 5.55
CA LEU A 101 -3.21 9.03 4.30
C LEU A 101 -3.39 10.54 4.38
N ARG A 102 -3.93 11.06 5.50
CA ARG A 102 -4.05 12.50 5.72
C ARG A 102 -2.71 13.21 5.54
N ARG A 103 -1.67 12.72 6.22
CA ARG A 103 -0.35 13.34 6.19
C ARG A 103 0.35 13.17 4.85
N ALA A 104 0.15 12.02 4.19
CA ALA A 104 0.70 11.74 2.88
C ALA A 104 0.10 12.66 1.81
N CYS A 105 -1.22 12.92 1.87
CA CYS A 105 -1.90 13.86 0.96
C CYS A 105 -1.42 15.32 1.11
N GLU A 106 -0.94 15.73 2.29
CA GLU A 106 -0.37 17.07 2.49
C GLU A 106 0.97 17.26 1.77
N VAL A 107 1.69 16.16 1.53
CA VAL A 107 3.06 16.19 0.99
C VAL A 107 3.07 15.89 -0.51
N CYS A 108 2.27 14.92 -0.96
CA CYS A 108 2.29 14.44 -2.34
C CYS A 108 1.64 15.44 -3.31
N ASP A 109 2.07 15.37 -4.57
CA ASP A 109 1.60 16.22 -5.67
C ASP A 109 0.38 15.62 -6.39
N PHE A 110 0.18 14.31 -6.26
CA PHE A 110 -0.95 13.59 -6.83
C PHE A 110 -1.20 12.25 -6.11
N ALA A 111 -2.31 11.59 -6.46
CA ALA A 111 -2.54 10.19 -6.15
C ALA A 111 -2.98 9.40 -7.38
N LEU A 112 -2.57 8.13 -7.42
CA LEU A 112 -3.08 7.08 -8.29
C LEU A 112 -4.06 6.23 -7.49
N CYS A 113 -5.15 5.84 -8.15
CA CYS A 113 -6.20 5.02 -7.56
C CYS A 113 -6.60 3.91 -8.52
N SER A 114 -6.88 2.71 -8.01
CA SER A 114 -7.36 1.60 -8.84
C SER A 114 -8.76 1.79 -9.40
N THR A 115 -9.60 2.57 -8.71
CA THR A 115 -11.04 2.66 -8.98
C THR A 115 -11.58 4.05 -8.68
N GLY A 116 -12.75 4.36 -9.24
CA GLY A 116 -13.51 5.57 -8.88
C GLY A 116 -13.91 5.62 -7.39
N ALA A 117 -14.10 4.46 -6.74
CA ALA A 117 -14.35 4.38 -5.30
C ALA A 117 -13.14 4.86 -4.50
N MET A 118 -11.93 4.39 -4.84
CA MET A 118 -10.69 4.88 -4.21
C MET A 118 -10.47 6.37 -4.45
N ARG A 119 -10.75 6.89 -5.66
CA ARG A 119 -10.68 8.33 -5.95
C ARG A 119 -11.58 9.15 -5.02
N ARG A 120 -12.81 8.70 -4.78
CA ARG A 120 -13.72 9.37 -3.83
C ARG A 120 -13.13 9.37 -2.43
N ILE A 121 -12.54 8.25 -1.98
CA ILE A 121 -11.89 8.15 -0.66
C ILE A 121 -10.78 9.19 -0.54
N VAL A 122 -9.87 9.30 -1.53
CA VAL A 122 -8.81 10.32 -1.52
C VAL A 122 -9.39 11.73 -1.44
N GLY A 123 -10.45 12.02 -2.19
CA GLY A 123 -11.13 13.32 -2.15
C GLY A 123 -11.66 13.72 -0.78
N HIS A 124 -11.99 12.76 0.11
CA HIS A 124 -12.38 13.06 1.50
C HIS A 124 -11.19 13.52 2.36
N TYR A 125 -9.96 13.15 2.00
CA TYR A 125 -8.75 13.56 2.72
C TYR A 125 -8.09 14.79 2.12
N ALA A 126 -8.17 14.96 0.80
CA ALA A 126 -7.63 16.11 0.09
C ALA A 126 -8.40 16.37 -1.21
N ALA A 127 -9.40 17.27 -1.15
CA ALA A 127 -10.25 17.60 -2.28
C ALA A 127 -9.48 18.18 -3.47
N GLU A 128 -8.42 18.95 -3.20
CA GLU A 128 -7.60 19.61 -4.22
C GLU A 128 -6.45 18.74 -4.77
N LEU A 129 -6.23 17.55 -4.19
CA LEU A 129 -5.16 16.67 -4.66
C LEU A 129 -5.56 16.07 -6.02
N PRO A 130 -4.76 16.27 -7.09
CA PRO A 130 -5.03 15.64 -8.37
C PRO A 130 -5.02 14.11 -8.22
N VAL A 131 -6.10 13.47 -8.68
CA VAL A 131 -6.21 12.00 -8.66
C VAL A 131 -6.40 11.48 -10.08
N HIS A 132 -5.55 10.53 -10.46
CA HIS A 132 -5.67 9.76 -11.70
C HIS A 132 -6.10 8.32 -11.38
N ILE A 133 -7.03 7.77 -12.16
CA ILE A 133 -7.44 6.37 -12.00
C ILE A 133 -6.51 5.53 -12.88
N LEU A 134 -5.65 4.75 -12.25
CA LEU A 134 -4.82 3.74 -12.90
C LEU A 134 -5.40 2.37 -12.53
N PRO A 135 -6.32 1.82 -13.35
CA PRO A 135 -6.86 0.50 -13.10
C PRO A 135 -5.78 -0.56 -13.30
N ASP A 136 -6.12 -1.81 -13.02
CA ASP A 136 -5.20 -2.91 -13.25
C ASP A 136 -5.01 -3.13 -14.76
N LEU A 137 -3.77 -3.02 -15.20
CA LEU A 137 -3.40 -3.20 -16.60
C LEU A 137 -3.53 -4.66 -16.98
N TYR A 138 -4.08 -4.97 -18.14
CA TYR A 138 -4.16 -6.34 -18.66
C TYR A 138 -3.69 -6.40 -20.11
N PRO A 139 -2.88 -7.40 -20.49
CA PRO A 139 -2.48 -7.58 -21.89
C PRO A 139 -3.69 -7.70 -22.81
N GLU A 140 -3.52 -7.34 -24.08
CA GLU A 140 -4.57 -7.55 -25.06
C GLU A 140 -4.94 -9.03 -25.15
N THR A 141 -6.25 -9.28 -25.17
CA THR A 141 -6.81 -10.63 -25.31
C THR A 141 -6.91 -10.93 -26.80
N ASP A 142 -6.18 -11.92 -27.27
CA ASP A 142 -6.27 -12.43 -28.65
C ASP A 142 -7.58 -13.22 -28.82
N PRO A 143 -8.55 -12.71 -29.59
CA PRO A 143 -9.83 -13.40 -29.78
C PRO A 143 -9.66 -14.74 -30.51
N GLU A 144 -8.71 -14.84 -31.45
CA GLU A 144 -8.50 -16.06 -32.25
C GLU A 144 -7.93 -17.18 -31.39
N ALA A 145 -7.02 -16.85 -30.48
CA ALA A 145 -6.51 -17.81 -29.50
C ALA A 145 -7.54 -18.17 -28.41
N LEU A 146 -8.43 -17.24 -28.05
CA LEU A 146 -9.41 -17.44 -26.97
C LEU A 146 -10.61 -18.28 -27.39
N ALA A 147 -11.11 -18.09 -28.62
CA ALA A 147 -12.26 -18.83 -29.19
C ALA A 147 -12.20 -20.35 -28.95
N PRO A 148 -11.16 -21.08 -29.39
CA PRO A 148 -11.10 -22.53 -29.22
C PRO A 148 -11.03 -22.96 -27.75
N VAL A 149 -10.43 -22.14 -26.87
CA VAL A 149 -10.36 -22.43 -25.42
C VAL A 149 -11.75 -22.38 -24.80
N VAL A 150 -12.53 -21.37 -25.11
CA VAL A 150 -13.89 -21.20 -24.60
C VAL A 150 -14.82 -22.30 -25.12
N ALA A 151 -14.72 -22.60 -26.42
CA ALA A 151 -15.48 -23.67 -27.05
C ALA A 151 -15.20 -25.04 -26.41
N GLU A 152 -13.93 -25.39 -26.21
CA GLU A 152 -13.54 -26.67 -25.58
C GLU A 152 -14.01 -26.77 -24.13
N LYS A 153 -13.91 -25.68 -23.34
CA LYS A 153 -14.41 -25.66 -21.96
C LYS A 153 -15.91 -25.92 -21.89
N LEU A 154 -16.70 -25.28 -22.75
CA LEU A 154 -18.14 -25.49 -22.83
C LEU A 154 -18.48 -26.91 -23.29
N ALA A 155 -17.81 -27.41 -24.33
CA ALA A 155 -18.00 -28.76 -24.85
C ALA A 155 -17.69 -29.81 -23.79
N ARG A 156 -16.58 -29.64 -23.05
CA ARG A 156 -16.21 -30.51 -21.92
C ARG A 156 -17.26 -30.49 -20.83
N THR A 157 -17.69 -29.32 -20.38
CA THR A 157 -18.72 -29.17 -19.34
C THR A 157 -20.03 -29.86 -19.72
N LYS A 158 -20.48 -29.71 -20.97
CA LYS A 158 -21.70 -30.39 -21.46
C LYS A 158 -21.53 -31.90 -21.54
N ARG A 159 -20.41 -32.38 -22.08
CA ARG A 159 -20.10 -33.81 -22.24
C ARG A 159 -20.00 -34.53 -20.90
N GLU A 160 -19.32 -33.93 -19.93
CA GLU A 160 -19.04 -34.54 -18.63
C GLU A 160 -20.14 -34.28 -17.60
N ARG A 161 -21.12 -33.41 -17.93
CA ARG A 161 -22.14 -32.92 -16.98
C ARG A 161 -21.50 -32.38 -15.69
N SER A 162 -20.33 -31.76 -15.82
CA SER A 162 -19.51 -31.25 -14.71
C SER A 162 -19.15 -29.79 -14.91
N ILE A 163 -19.19 -29.01 -13.82
CA ILE A 163 -18.74 -27.61 -13.81
C ILE A 163 -17.50 -27.51 -12.92
N ASP A 164 -16.35 -27.31 -13.56
CA ASP A 164 -15.09 -27.04 -12.85
C ASP A 164 -15.04 -25.57 -12.43
N LEU A 165 -15.22 -25.34 -11.12
CA LEU A 165 -15.15 -24.04 -10.48
C LEU A 165 -13.75 -23.75 -9.97
N LEU A 166 -13.37 -22.48 -10.06
CA LEU A 166 -12.14 -21.96 -9.46
C LEU A 166 -12.43 -20.77 -8.55
N TRP A 167 -11.90 -20.82 -7.33
CA TRP A 167 -11.68 -19.64 -6.51
C TRP A 167 -10.17 -19.47 -6.35
N PHE A 168 -9.63 -18.29 -6.66
CA PHE A 168 -8.18 -18.05 -6.54
C PHE A 168 -7.87 -16.69 -5.91
N GLY A 169 -6.87 -16.62 -5.05
CA GLY A 169 -6.34 -15.37 -4.50
C GLY A 169 -5.92 -15.45 -3.04
N ILE A 170 -5.59 -14.29 -2.47
CA ILE A 170 -5.24 -14.17 -1.05
C ILE A 170 -6.50 -14.38 -0.20
N GLY A 171 -6.58 -15.51 0.48
CA GLY A 171 -7.75 -15.94 1.25
C GLY A 171 -7.84 -15.37 2.65
N SER A 172 -6.84 -14.56 3.04
CA SER A 172 -6.72 -13.97 4.36
C SER A 172 -6.53 -12.47 4.31
N ASN A 173 -7.30 -11.74 5.12
CA ASN A 173 -6.99 -10.38 5.51
C ASN A 173 -6.97 -10.29 7.05
N PRO A 174 -5.98 -9.63 7.65
CA PRO A 174 -5.90 -9.51 9.11
C PRO A 174 -6.92 -8.55 9.73
N LEU A 175 -7.52 -7.67 8.92
CA LEU A 175 -8.38 -6.58 9.37
C LEU A 175 -9.84 -6.77 8.97
N PHE A 176 -10.08 -7.42 7.82
CA PHE A 176 -11.41 -7.57 7.25
C PHE A 176 -11.81 -9.04 7.07
N PRO A 177 -13.09 -9.40 7.30
CA PRO A 177 -13.63 -10.73 7.02
C PRO A 177 -13.88 -10.93 5.52
N VAL A 178 -12.80 -11.08 4.73
CA VAL A 178 -12.86 -11.29 3.27
C VAL A 178 -12.12 -12.56 2.84
N GLY A 179 -12.23 -12.92 1.55
CA GLY A 179 -11.48 -14.00 0.94
C GLY A 179 -12.18 -15.34 1.11
N LEU A 180 -11.59 -16.29 1.86
CA LEU A 180 -12.24 -17.58 2.11
C LEU A 180 -13.53 -17.44 2.95
N GLN A 181 -13.64 -16.36 3.73
CA GLN A 181 -14.87 -16.07 4.47
C GLN A 181 -16.00 -15.66 3.52
N ASP A 182 -15.71 -14.91 2.45
CA ASP A 182 -16.69 -14.61 1.41
C ASP A 182 -17.10 -15.91 0.69
N LEU A 183 -16.12 -16.77 0.37
CA LEU A 183 -16.40 -18.06 -0.24
C LEU A 183 -17.39 -18.90 0.59
N ALA A 184 -17.17 -19.00 1.91
CA ALA A 184 -18.06 -19.72 2.81
C ALA A 184 -19.43 -19.02 2.97
N ALA A 185 -19.46 -17.70 3.09
CA ALA A 185 -20.69 -16.93 3.26
C ALA A 185 -21.64 -17.05 2.06
N TYR A 186 -21.10 -17.27 0.86
CA TYR A 186 -21.86 -17.44 -0.38
C TYR A 186 -22.02 -18.90 -0.81
N ALA A 187 -21.90 -19.84 0.13
CA ALA A 187 -22.11 -21.28 -0.09
C ALA A 187 -23.48 -21.63 -0.72
N SER A 188 -24.52 -20.81 -0.48
CA SER A 188 -25.83 -20.99 -1.11
C SER A 188 -25.79 -20.88 -2.63
N GLY A 189 -24.90 -20.04 -3.19
CA GLY A 189 -24.70 -19.94 -4.63
C GLY A 189 -24.13 -21.23 -5.23
N LEU A 190 -23.22 -21.89 -4.51
CA LEU A 190 -22.68 -23.20 -4.90
C LEU A 190 -23.74 -24.31 -4.81
N ARG A 191 -24.62 -24.25 -3.81
CA ARG A 191 -25.76 -25.18 -3.70
C ARG A 191 -26.73 -25.03 -4.87
N ALA A 192 -26.97 -23.80 -5.32
CA ALA A 192 -27.82 -23.52 -6.47
C ALA A 192 -27.23 -24.14 -7.76
N LEU A 193 -25.91 -24.05 -7.97
CA LEU A 193 -25.24 -24.75 -9.08
C LEU A 193 -25.44 -26.26 -9.03
N ALA A 194 -25.25 -26.87 -7.85
CA ALA A 194 -25.39 -28.32 -7.66
C ALA A 194 -26.83 -28.82 -7.93
N SER A 195 -27.83 -27.95 -7.78
CA SER A 195 -29.23 -28.28 -8.05
C SER A 195 -29.59 -28.19 -9.54
N GLY A 196 -28.69 -27.64 -10.37
CA GLY A 196 -28.92 -27.36 -11.79
C GLY A 196 -28.64 -28.51 -12.76
N GLY A 197 -28.48 -29.75 -12.28
CA GLY A 197 -28.24 -30.92 -13.13
C GLY A 197 -26.81 -31.05 -13.69
N PHE A 198 -25.87 -30.24 -13.18
CA PHE A 198 -24.43 -30.42 -13.33
C PHE A 198 -23.81 -30.82 -11.99
N LYS A 199 -22.69 -31.53 -12.01
CA LYS A 199 -21.87 -31.78 -10.82
C LYS A 199 -20.79 -30.68 -10.70
N PRO A 200 -20.94 -29.67 -9.82
CA PRO A 200 -19.88 -28.70 -9.58
C PRO A 200 -18.75 -29.31 -8.76
N THR A 201 -17.50 -28.99 -9.11
CA THR A 201 -16.32 -29.23 -8.27
C THR A 201 -15.54 -27.93 -8.11
N LEU A 202 -14.97 -27.67 -6.93
CA LEU A 202 -14.28 -26.41 -6.66
C LEU A 202 -12.78 -26.61 -6.38
N THR A 203 -11.94 -25.92 -7.14
CA THR A 203 -10.53 -25.73 -6.78
C THR A 203 -10.36 -24.39 -6.06
N ILE A 204 -9.76 -24.42 -4.88
CA ILE A 204 -9.46 -23.23 -4.06
C ILE A 204 -7.94 -23.01 -4.08
N LEU A 205 -7.47 -22.03 -4.86
CA LEU A 205 -6.07 -21.60 -4.85
C LEU A 205 -5.85 -20.47 -3.86
N THR A 206 -5.09 -20.71 -2.79
CA THR A 206 -4.90 -19.70 -1.75
C THR A 206 -3.53 -19.71 -1.07
N ASN A 207 -3.28 -18.73 -0.22
CA ASN A 207 -2.04 -18.59 0.54
C ASN A 207 -2.11 -19.33 1.88
N ARG A 208 -0.98 -19.85 2.37
CA ARG A 208 -0.88 -20.57 3.66
C ARG A 208 -1.53 -19.83 4.85
N PRO A 209 -1.33 -18.50 5.04
CA PRO A 209 -2.01 -17.76 6.12
C PRO A 209 -3.55 -17.78 6.09
N ALA A 210 -4.16 -18.17 4.96
CA ALA A 210 -5.59 -18.36 4.83
C ALA A 210 -6.08 -19.68 5.47
N LEU A 211 -5.24 -20.69 5.59
CA LEU A 211 -5.61 -22.04 6.04
C LEU A 211 -5.50 -22.21 7.57
N ARG A 212 -6.12 -21.29 8.32
CA ARG A 212 -6.25 -21.42 9.78
C ARG A 212 -7.41 -22.37 10.14
N PRO A 213 -7.37 -23.05 11.29
CA PRO A 213 -8.40 -24.03 11.67
C PRO A 213 -9.83 -23.48 11.56
N GLU A 214 -10.07 -22.24 11.95
CA GLU A 214 -11.41 -21.62 11.93
C GLU A 214 -11.93 -21.45 10.50
N ARG A 215 -11.06 -21.13 9.55
CA ARG A 215 -11.42 -20.98 8.13
C ARG A 215 -11.59 -22.33 7.45
N LEU A 216 -10.77 -23.32 7.80
CA LEU A 216 -10.94 -24.69 7.30
C LEU A 216 -12.28 -25.28 7.77
N ALA A 217 -12.66 -25.03 9.03
CA ALA A 217 -13.97 -25.40 9.54
C ALA A 217 -15.11 -24.75 8.74
N GLN A 218 -14.98 -23.46 8.38
CA GLN A 218 -15.96 -22.81 7.50
C GLN A 218 -16.04 -23.46 6.11
N LEU A 219 -14.90 -23.81 5.52
CA LEU A 219 -14.86 -24.49 4.22
C LEU A 219 -15.43 -25.91 4.27
N SER A 220 -15.33 -26.63 5.38
CA SER A 220 -15.98 -27.95 5.53
C SER A 220 -17.50 -27.91 5.41
N GLY A 221 -18.11 -26.73 5.53
CA GLY A 221 -19.54 -26.52 5.32
C GLY A 221 -19.95 -26.25 3.86
N LEU A 222 -19.00 -26.22 2.91
CA LEU A 222 -19.33 -26.01 1.50
C LEU A 222 -20.17 -27.19 0.95
N PRO A 223 -21.23 -26.92 0.16
CA PRO A 223 -22.19 -27.94 -0.25
C PRO A 223 -21.74 -28.76 -1.48
N ILE A 224 -20.45 -28.70 -1.84
CA ILE A 224 -19.89 -29.31 -3.06
C ILE A 224 -18.49 -29.86 -2.78
N ASP A 225 -18.04 -30.80 -3.61
CA ASP A 225 -16.67 -31.31 -3.56
C ASP A 225 -15.68 -30.17 -3.84
N TYR A 226 -14.63 -30.06 -3.02
CA TYR A 226 -13.57 -29.10 -3.23
C TYR A 226 -12.19 -29.64 -2.91
N ARG A 227 -11.18 -29.04 -3.53
CA ARG A 227 -9.77 -29.22 -3.17
C ARG A 227 -9.10 -27.88 -2.92
N ILE A 228 -8.11 -27.87 -2.03
CA ILE A 228 -7.33 -26.69 -1.69
C ILE A 228 -5.91 -26.90 -2.20
N GLU A 229 -5.39 -25.94 -2.94
CA GLU A 229 -4.00 -25.93 -3.39
C GLU A 229 -3.35 -24.58 -3.05
N PHE A 230 -2.02 -24.56 -2.98
CA PHE A 230 -1.30 -23.33 -2.73
C PHE A 230 -1.22 -22.48 -4.00
N TRP A 231 -1.47 -21.19 -3.83
CA TRP A 231 -1.38 -20.24 -4.91
C TRP A 231 0.08 -20.05 -5.35
N SER A 232 0.32 -20.25 -6.64
CA SER A 232 1.48 -19.76 -7.39
C SER A 232 0.98 -19.24 -8.74
N LEU A 233 1.84 -18.56 -9.50
CA LEU A 233 1.47 -18.08 -10.84
C LEU A 233 1.19 -19.25 -11.79
N GLU A 234 1.99 -20.30 -11.68
CA GLU A 234 1.89 -21.52 -12.47
C GLU A 234 0.59 -22.25 -12.13
N ALA A 235 0.31 -22.45 -10.83
CA ALA A 235 -0.93 -23.08 -10.38
C ALA A 235 -2.17 -22.26 -10.78
N GLU A 236 -2.11 -20.93 -10.71
CA GLU A 236 -3.19 -20.05 -11.19
C GLU A 236 -3.44 -20.27 -12.70
N LYS A 237 -2.39 -20.26 -13.52
CA LYS A 237 -2.50 -20.49 -14.97
C LYS A 237 -3.08 -21.88 -15.28
N GLU A 238 -2.59 -22.92 -14.62
CA GLU A 238 -3.06 -24.30 -14.81
C GLU A 238 -4.52 -24.48 -14.39
N ALA A 239 -4.90 -23.91 -13.25
CA ALA A 239 -6.27 -23.99 -12.77
C ALA A 239 -7.23 -23.20 -13.66
N LEU A 240 -6.84 -22.01 -14.13
CA LEU A 240 -7.62 -21.21 -15.07
C LEU A 240 -7.81 -21.89 -16.42
N ALA A 241 -6.80 -22.59 -16.93
CA ALA A 241 -6.92 -23.38 -18.16
C ALA A 241 -7.97 -24.49 -18.03
N LYS A 242 -8.12 -25.05 -16.82
CA LYS A 242 -9.10 -26.11 -16.51
C LYS A 242 -10.47 -25.57 -16.10
N ALA A 243 -10.55 -24.40 -15.47
CA ALA A 243 -11.81 -23.89 -14.94
C ALA A 243 -12.80 -23.54 -16.07
N PHE A 244 -14.04 -24.03 -15.94
CA PHE A 244 -15.16 -23.54 -16.73
C PHE A 244 -15.61 -22.17 -16.23
N ALA A 245 -15.72 -22.01 -14.91
CA ALA A 245 -16.12 -20.76 -14.28
C ALA A 245 -15.29 -20.43 -13.04
N CYS A 246 -15.06 -19.14 -12.79
CA CYS A 246 -14.47 -18.64 -11.56
C CYS A 246 -15.56 -18.15 -10.61
N PHE A 247 -15.62 -18.69 -9.39
CA PHE A 247 -16.54 -18.27 -8.35
C PHE A 247 -15.88 -17.18 -7.50
N LEU A 248 -16.30 -15.93 -7.69
CA LEU A 248 -15.67 -14.73 -7.12
C LEU A 248 -16.67 -13.93 -6.26
N PRO A 249 -17.23 -14.49 -5.17
CA PRO A 249 -18.23 -13.81 -4.36
C PRO A 249 -17.65 -12.55 -3.69
N VAL A 250 -18.49 -11.53 -3.53
CA VAL A 250 -18.10 -10.24 -2.91
C VAL A 250 -19.16 -9.79 -1.91
N ASN A 251 -18.80 -9.66 -0.63
CA ASN A 251 -19.74 -9.23 0.42
C ASN A 251 -20.08 -7.73 0.46
N GLY A 252 -19.34 -6.89 -0.26
CA GLY A 252 -19.59 -5.45 -0.31
C GLY A 252 -19.26 -4.69 0.98
N GLN A 253 -18.37 -5.17 1.83
CA GLN A 253 -17.80 -4.32 2.89
C GLN A 253 -16.83 -3.27 2.31
N SER A 254 -16.48 -2.24 3.07
CA SER A 254 -15.60 -1.12 2.64
C SER A 254 -14.37 -1.58 1.86
N PHE A 255 -13.61 -2.52 2.44
CA PHE A 255 -12.41 -3.08 1.81
C PHE A 255 -12.67 -3.68 0.42
N SER A 256 -13.82 -4.34 0.24
CA SER A 256 -14.20 -5.02 -1.00
C SER A 256 -14.77 -4.07 -2.05
N ARG A 257 -15.47 -2.99 -1.65
CA ARG A 257 -16.11 -2.03 -2.56
C ARG A 257 -15.12 -1.23 -3.42
N ALA A 258 -13.88 -1.13 -2.98
CA ALA A 258 -12.85 -0.36 -3.65
C ALA A 258 -11.82 -1.22 -4.39
N LYS A 259 -12.02 -2.55 -4.40
CA LYS A 259 -11.13 -3.49 -5.07
C LYS A 259 -11.12 -3.29 -6.57
N SER A 260 -9.98 -3.61 -7.17
CA SER A 260 -9.82 -3.62 -8.61
C SER A 260 -10.46 -4.86 -9.24
N LEU A 261 -10.55 -4.85 -10.57
CA LEU A 261 -11.20 -5.89 -11.37
C LEU A 261 -10.27 -7.07 -11.72
N ASN A 262 -9.07 -7.16 -11.13
CA ASN A 262 -8.05 -8.12 -11.61
C ASN A 262 -8.51 -9.57 -11.68
N ARG A 263 -9.21 -10.09 -10.67
CA ARG A 263 -9.63 -11.50 -10.64
C ARG A 263 -10.60 -11.80 -11.76
N ALA A 264 -11.54 -10.88 -12.03
CA ALA A 264 -12.48 -11.03 -13.13
C ALA A 264 -11.78 -10.91 -14.49
N LEU A 265 -10.94 -9.88 -14.68
CA LEU A 265 -10.17 -9.72 -15.92
C LEU A 265 -9.26 -10.93 -16.20
N THR A 266 -8.60 -11.45 -15.17
CA THR A 266 -7.78 -12.68 -15.27
C THR A 266 -8.61 -13.89 -15.67
N ALA A 267 -9.80 -14.06 -15.09
CA ALA A 267 -10.68 -15.18 -15.42
C ALA A 267 -11.23 -15.09 -16.87
N VAL A 268 -11.75 -13.92 -17.24
CA VAL A 268 -12.31 -13.65 -18.58
C VAL A 268 -11.25 -13.88 -19.66
N SER A 269 -10.04 -13.36 -19.45
CA SER A 269 -8.95 -13.49 -20.42
C SER A 269 -8.40 -14.92 -20.55
N ALA A 270 -8.67 -15.78 -19.56
CA ALA A 270 -8.39 -17.21 -19.63
C ALA A 270 -9.58 -18.03 -20.20
N GLY A 271 -10.63 -17.37 -20.66
CA GLY A 271 -11.82 -18.00 -21.23
C GLY A 271 -12.69 -18.71 -20.19
N ALA A 272 -12.56 -18.36 -18.91
CA ALA A 272 -13.46 -18.85 -17.87
C ALA A 272 -14.63 -17.88 -17.69
N GLN A 273 -15.84 -18.40 -17.51
CA GLN A 273 -16.98 -17.60 -17.06
C GLN A 273 -16.67 -17.00 -15.69
N VAL A 274 -17.30 -15.88 -15.34
CA VAL A 274 -17.19 -15.32 -13.99
C VAL A 274 -18.55 -15.36 -13.32
N LEU A 275 -18.62 -15.99 -12.15
CA LEU A 275 -19.78 -16.00 -11.27
C LEU A 275 -19.45 -15.22 -10.00
N SER A 276 -20.04 -14.05 -9.83
CA SER A 276 -19.75 -13.11 -8.75
C SER A 276 -21.03 -12.68 -8.02
N PRO A 277 -21.62 -13.53 -7.18
CA PRO A 277 -22.78 -13.14 -6.39
C PRO A 277 -22.39 -12.11 -5.31
N GLY A 278 -23.36 -11.27 -4.93
CA GLY A 278 -23.24 -10.31 -3.84
C GLY A 278 -23.16 -8.88 -4.32
N PHE A 279 -22.16 -8.13 -3.86
CA PHE A 279 -21.96 -6.74 -4.24
C PHE A 279 -21.45 -6.64 -5.68
N PRO A 280 -21.99 -5.72 -6.51
CA PRO A 280 -21.66 -5.58 -7.93
C PRO A 280 -20.30 -4.90 -8.13
N LEU A 281 -19.23 -5.54 -7.66
CA LEU A 281 -17.86 -5.06 -7.79
C LEU A 281 -17.43 -4.95 -9.25
N TYR A 282 -17.91 -5.88 -10.08
CA TYR A 282 -17.53 -6.01 -11.49
C TYR A 282 -18.54 -5.38 -12.44
N ALA A 283 -19.28 -4.37 -12.00
CA ALA A 283 -20.32 -3.71 -12.81
C ALA A 283 -19.83 -3.23 -14.19
N GLU A 284 -18.58 -2.76 -14.28
CA GLU A 284 -17.95 -2.33 -15.54
C GLU A 284 -17.79 -3.48 -16.57
N LEU A 285 -17.88 -4.72 -16.09
CA LEU A 285 -17.78 -5.96 -16.87
C LEU A 285 -19.12 -6.69 -16.98
N ASP A 286 -20.26 -6.12 -16.53
CA ASP A 286 -21.58 -6.79 -16.46
C ASP A 286 -21.94 -7.72 -17.64
N PRO A 287 -21.69 -7.35 -18.92
CA PRO A 287 -22.01 -8.24 -20.04
C PRO A 287 -21.33 -9.61 -19.97
N VAL A 288 -20.21 -9.74 -19.25
CA VAL A 288 -19.42 -10.97 -19.10
C VAL A 288 -19.46 -11.58 -17.69
N ILE A 289 -20.28 -11.04 -16.77
CA ILE A 289 -20.34 -11.49 -15.36
C ILE A 289 -21.69 -12.08 -15.00
N TYR A 290 -21.73 -13.35 -14.58
CA TYR A 290 -22.91 -13.92 -13.95
C TYR A 290 -23.02 -13.47 -12.49
N GLU A 291 -24.20 -13.00 -12.08
CA GLU A 291 -24.53 -12.80 -10.67
C GLU A 291 -25.34 -13.99 -10.10
N ASN A 292 -26.17 -14.60 -10.96
CA ASN A 292 -27.06 -15.69 -10.61
C ASN A 292 -26.51 -17.04 -11.10
N PRO A 293 -26.27 -18.01 -10.19
CA PRO A 293 -25.80 -19.34 -10.58
C PRO A 293 -26.77 -20.11 -11.50
N ALA A 294 -28.08 -19.88 -11.37
CA ALA A 294 -29.06 -20.57 -12.21
C ALA A 294 -28.97 -20.14 -13.68
N GLU A 295 -28.68 -18.86 -13.94
CA GLU A 295 -28.47 -18.35 -15.30
C GLU A 295 -27.25 -19.00 -15.95
N LEU A 296 -26.13 -19.11 -15.21
CA LEU A 296 -24.93 -19.77 -15.70
C LEU A 296 -25.21 -21.21 -16.15
N VAL A 297 -26.01 -21.96 -15.37
CA VAL A 297 -26.39 -23.34 -15.69
C VAL A 297 -27.25 -23.39 -16.95
N VAL A 298 -28.28 -22.54 -17.04
CA VAL A 298 -29.17 -22.49 -18.20
C VAL A 298 -28.39 -22.15 -19.47
N ASP A 299 -27.51 -21.15 -19.40
CA ASP A 299 -26.70 -20.73 -20.54
C ASP A 299 -25.68 -21.80 -20.94
N ALA A 300 -25.07 -22.51 -19.97
CA ALA A 300 -24.18 -23.63 -20.26
C ALA A 300 -24.92 -24.77 -20.98
N GLU A 301 -26.15 -25.07 -20.58
CA GLU A 301 -26.99 -26.06 -21.27
C GLU A 301 -27.29 -25.63 -22.71
N MET A 302 -27.73 -24.37 -22.88
CA MET A 302 -28.11 -23.79 -24.16
C MET A 302 -26.94 -23.46 -25.07
N GLY A 303 -25.71 -23.47 -24.55
CA GLY A 303 -24.51 -23.02 -25.26
C GLY A 303 -24.49 -21.50 -25.51
N ARG A 304 -25.13 -20.72 -24.64
CA ARG A 304 -25.27 -19.26 -24.74
C ARG A 304 -24.55 -18.54 -23.60
N CYS A 305 -23.40 -19.07 -23.19
CA CYS A 305 -22.62 -18.47 -22.13
C CYS A 305 -22.22 -17.02 -22.46
N ARG A 306 -22.12 -16.16 -21.45
CA ARG A 306 -21.70 -14.76 -21.58
C ARG A 306 -20.33 -14.61 -22.24
N ILE A 307 -19.47 -15.63 -22.12
CA ILE A 307 -18.25 -15.77 -22.93
C ILE A 307 -18.41 -17.04 -23.77
N CYS A 308 -18.52 -16.89 -25.09
CA CYS A 308 -18.63 -17.97 -26.05
C CYS A 308 -17.81 -17.66 -27.32
N GLU A 309 -17.62 -18.66 -28.18
CA GLU A 309 -16.89 -18.51 -29.44
C GLU A 309 -17.45 -17.36 -30.30
N ASP A 310 -18.78 -17.23 -30.38
CA ASP A 310 -19.45 -16.22 -31.20
C ASP A 310 -19.22 -14.78 -30.73
N ASN A 311 -18.82 -14.57 -29.47
CA ASN A 311 -18.71 -13.25 -28.87
C ASN A 311 -17.32 -12.88 -28.32
N VAL A 312 -16.30 -13.72 -28.51
CA VAL A 312 -14.95 -13.46 -27.98
C VAL A 312 -14.36 -12.11 -28.43
N ALA A 313 -14.69 -11.64 -29.63
CA ALA A 313 -14.24 -10.34 -30.12
C ALA A 313 -14.89 -9.17 -29.36
N GLU A 314 -16.15 -9.30 -28.93
CA GLU A 314 -16.79 -8.32 -28.03
C GLU A 314 -16.17 -8.40 -26.64
N VAL A 315 -15.93 -9.61 -26.12
CA VAL A 315 -15.28 -9.83 -24.82
C VAL A 315 -13.90 -9.15 -24.78
N ALA A 316 -13.08 -9.34 -25.82
CA ALA A 316 -11.78 -8.70 -25.95
C ALA A 316 -11.89 -7.17 -25.96
N ARG A 317 -12.89 -6.60 -26.65
CA ARG A 317 -13.16 -5.15 -26.65
C ARG A 317 -13.57 -4.63 -25.27
N ILE A 318 -14.41 -5.37 -24.53
CA ILE A 318 -14.80 -5.03 -23.15
C ILE A 318 -13.58 -5.00 -22.23
N VAL A 319 -12.73 -6.05 -22.29
CA VAL A 319 -11.49 -6.14 -21.52
C VAL A 319 -10.57 -4.97 -21.86
N ALA A 320 -10.30 -4.73 -23.14
CA ALA A 320 -9.42 -3.66 -23.61
C ALA A 320 -9.88 -2.28 -23.14
N ARG A 321 -11.19 -1.97 -23.20
CA ARG A 321 -11.74 -0.68 -22.74
C ARG A 321 -11.39 -0.34 -21.29
N THR A 322 -11.23 -1.34 -20.44
CA THR A 322 -10.98 -1.16 -19.00
C THR A 322 -9.53 -1.31 -18.58
N SER A 323 -8.69 -1.92 -19.43
CA SER A 323 -7.39 -2.44 -18.99
C SER A 323 -6.25 -2.36 -20.02
N ALA A 324 -6.51 -1.84 -21.23
CA ALA A 324 -5.52 -1.79 -22.31
C ALA A 324 -4.29 -0.95 -21.92
N VAL A 325 -3.14 -1.64 -21.86
CA VAL A 325 -1.85 -1.11 -21.40
C VAL A 325 -1.50 0.20 -22.08
N THR A 326 -1.51 0.24 -23.41
CA THR A 326 -1.08 1.40 -24.21
C THR A 326 -1.90 2.66 -23.92
N SER A 327 -3.24 2.52 -23.91
CA SER A 327 -4.14 3.66 -23.65
C SER A 327 -3.96 4.23 -22.24
N LEU A 328 -3.90 3.35 -21.25
CA LEU A 328 -3.74 3.74 -19.85
C LEU A 328 -2.35 4.32 -19.57
N ALA A 329 -1.31 3.79 -20.21
CA ALA A 329 0.03 4.34 -20.13
C ALA A 329 0.13 5.74 -20.74
N SER A 330 -0.48 5.94 -21.91
CA SER A 330 -0.56 7.26 -22.56
C SER A 330 -1.30 8.28 -21.70
N ASP A 331 -2.46 7.91 -21.15
CA ASP A 331 -3.26 8.79 -20.28
C ASP A 331 -2.50 9.15 -18.99
N LEU A 332 -1.79 8.18 -18.40
CA LEU A 332 -0.93 8.42 -17.25
C LEU A 332 0.24 9.36 -17.61
N ALA A 333 0.84 9.21 -18.79
CA ALA A 333 1.97 10.03 -19.22
C ALA A 333 1.55 11.50 -19.35
N LEU A 334 0.43 11.76 -20.03
CA LEU A 334 -0.14 13.10 -20.15
C LEU A 334 -0.46 13.71 -18.77
N PHE A 335 -1.01 12.91 -17.87
CA PHE A 335 -1.30 13.34 -16.51
C PHE A 335 -0.02 13.75 -15.76
N LEU A 336 1.02 12.92 -15.80
CA LEU A 336 2.28 13.17 -15.10
C LEU A 336 3.07 14.34 -15.71
N GLU A 337 3.10 14.47 -17.03
CA GLU A 337 3.71 15.62 -17.72
C GLU A 337 3.09 16.94 -17.28
N ALA A 338 1.76 16.98 -17.15
CA ALA A 338 1.05 18.14 -16.64
C ALA A 338 1.40 18.46 -15.17
N ARG A 339 1.78 17.45 -14.36
CA ARG A 339 2.27 17.68 -12.98
C ARG A 339 3.70 18.18 -12.95
N ILE A 340 4.58 17.62 -13.79
CA ILE A 340 5.98 18.04 -13.93
C ILE A 340 6.05 19.51 -14.31
N ARG A 341 5.34 19.93 -15.36
CA ARG A 341 5.31 21.32 -15.84
C ARG A 341 4.87 22.30 -14.75
N LYS A 342 3.79 21.97 -14.03
CA LYS A 342 3.27 22.80 -12.93
C LYS A 342 4.26 22.91 -11.76
N ASN A 343 5.09 21.89 -11.53
CA ASN A 343 6.12 21.94 -10.49
C ASN A 343 7.32 22.79 -10.91
N GLU A 344 7.72 22.74 -12.17
CA GLU A 344 8.78 23.60 -12.73
C GLU A 344 8.42 25.08 -12.62
N GLU A 345 7.16 25.44 -12.89
CA GLU A 345 6.64 26.80 -12.71
C GLU A 345 6.77 27.29 -11.26
N LYS A 346 6.49 26.42 -10.27
CA LYS A 346 6.57 26.76 -8.84
C LYS A 346 8.00 26.91 -8.31
N LYS A 347 8.99 26.19 -8.88
CA LYS A 347 10.39 26.26 -8.40
C LYS A 347 11.02 27.64 -8.53
N SER A 348 10.45 28.51 -9.36
CA SER A 348 10.90 29.89 -9.53
C SER A 348 10.80 30.76 -8.27
N SER A 349 10.09 30.34 -7.21
CA SER A 349 9.84 31.16 -6.01
C SER A 349 10.84 31.00 -4.84
N GLY A 350 11.99 30.38 -5.04
CA GLY A 350 13.23 30.70 -4.28
C GLY A 350 13.36 30.31 -2.80
N ALA A 351 12.46 29.53 -2.19
CA ALA A 351 12.67 29.06 -0.81
C ALA A 351 13.60 27.83 -0.77
N CYS A 352 14.72 27.93 -0.05
CA CYS A 352 15.56 26.77 0.24
C CYS A 352 14.77 25.81 1.16
N PRO A 353 14.54 24.55 0.78
CA PRO A 353 13.74 23.64 1.59
C PRO A 353 14.44 23.38 2.93
N ALA A 354 13.67 23.40 4.02
CA ALA A 354 14.14 22.89 5.30
C ALA A 354 14.53 21.40 5.16
N GLY A 355 15.61 20.99 5.84
CA GLY A 355 15.96 19.59 5.96
C GLY A 355 14.86 18.81 6.69
N ILE A 356 14.80 17.49 6.51
CA ILE A 356 13.82 16.63 7.19
C ILE A 356 14.55 15.73 8.18
N GLY A 357 14.04 15.62 9.40
CA GLY A 357 14.57 14.73 10.43
C GLY A 357 13.50 13.83 11.04
N LEU A 358 13.87 12.58 11.30
CA LEU A 358 13.02 11.56 11.90
C LEU A 358 13.58 11.07 13.24
N ILE A 359 12.74 11.17 14.26
CA ILE A 359 13.03 10.69 15.61
C ILE A 359 12.46 9.29 15.78
N TYR A 360 13.34 8.33 15.97
CA TYR A 360 13.02 6.92 16.17
C TYR A 360 12.83 6.62 17.65
N GLY A 361 11.76 5.89 17.93
CA GLY A 361 11.26 5.58 19.27
C GLY A 361 11.46 4.12 19.64
N LEU A 362 10.39 3.51 20.18
CA LEU A 362 10.39 2.10 20.57
C LEU A 362 10.30 1.17 19.35
N THR A 363 9.53 1.57 18.35
CA THR A 363 9.34 0.80 17.12
C THR A 363 10.26 1.31 16.03
N LEU A 364 10.97 0.36 15.40
CA LEU A 364 11.90 0.64 14.31
C LEU A 364 11.61 -0.32 13.15
N ASP A 365 11.32 0.25 11.99
CA ASP A 365 11.42 -0.47 10.73
C ASP A 365 12.81 -0.22 10.12
N VAL A 366 13.68 -1.22 10.23
CA VAL A 366 15.08 -1.13 9.76
C VAL A 366 15.15 -0.88 8.26
N GLN A 367 14.23 -1.45 7.48
CA GLN A 367 14.23 -1.25 6.03
C GLN A 367 13.82 0.19 5.71
N ALA A 368 12.82 0.71 6.41
CA ALA A 368 12.35 2.08 6.21
C ALA A 368 13.41 3.13 6.62
N LEU A 369 14.19 2.87 7.68
CA LEU A 369 15.33 3.70 8.08
C LEU A 369 16.37 3.82 6.95
N MET A 370 16.71 2.71 6.28
CA MET A 370 17.68 2.73 5.18
C MET A 370 17.19 3.62 4.02
N GLY A 371 15.91 3.50 3.65
CA GLY A 371 15.31 4.34 2.62
C GLY A 371 15.27 5.83 2.99
N ALA A 372 14.97 6.14 4.25
CA ALA A 372 15.00 7.51 4.76
C ALA A 372 16.41 8.12 4.65
N ASN A 373 17.44 7.37 5.07
CA ASN A 373 18.83 7.80 4.96
C ASN A 373 19.26 8.03 3.51
N ALA A 374 18.84 7.15 2.58
CA ALA A 374 19.11 7.31 1.15
C ALA A 374 18.48 8.59 0.57
N ALA A 375 17.32 9.00 1.08
CA ALA A 375 16.66 10.26 0.72
C ALA A 375 17.28 11.49 1.40
N GLY A 376 18.31 11.32 2.24
CA GLY A 376 18.93 12.41 3.01
C GLY A 376 18.10 12.89 4.20
N VAL A 377 17.17 12.05 4.70
CA VAL A 377 16.45 12.32 5.94
C VAL A 377 17.37 12.07 7.13
N LEU A 378 17.44 13.04 8.04
CA LEU A 378 18.25 12.97 9.25
C LEU A 378 17.69 11.93 10.23
N SER A 379 18.47 10.89 10.52
CA SER A 379 18.04 9.81 11.42
C SER A 379 18.46 10.06 12.87
N ILE A 380 17.49 10.06 13.79
CA ILE A 380 17.71 10.42 15.20
C ILE A 380 17.27 9.27 16.10
N ALA A 381 18.21 8.63 16.78
CA ALA A 381 17.91 7.66 17.82
C ALA A 381 17.55 8.39 19.13
N SER A 382 16.31 8.19 19.59
CA SER A 382 15.93 8.57 20.95
C SER A 382 16.51 7.60 22.00
N PRO A 383 16.41 7.93 23.30
CA PRO A 383 16.82 7.03 24.36
C PRO A 383 16.06 5.69 24.42
N PHE A 384 14.95 5.56 23.69
CA PHE A 384 14.14 4.33 23.64
C PHE A 384 14.64 3.33 22.59
N VAL A 385 15.51 3.75 21.68
CA VAL A 385 16.04 2.88 20.63
C VAL A 385 17.06 1.92 21.22
N GLN A 386 16.71 0.64 21.26
CA GLN A 386 17.59 -0.42 21.75
C GLN A 386 18.53 -0.97 20.67
N LEU A 387 18.15 -0.87 19.38
CA LEU A 387 18.93 -1.45 18.29
C LEU A 387 20.10 -0.53 17.91
N GLU A 388 21.33 -1.00 18.10
CA GLU A 388 22.52 -0.29 17.64
C GLU A 388 22.59 -0.25 16.09
N ARG A 389 22.35 0.92 15.53
CA ARG A 389 22.47 1.23 14.09
C ARG A 389 23.22 2.53 13.87
N ALA A 390 23.53 2.78 12.60
CA ALA A 390 24.16 4.02 12.17
C ALA A 390 23.11 5.13 12.08
N TYR A 391 22.83 5.78 13.20
CA TYR A 391 22.03 7.01 13.25
C TYR A 391 22.93 8.22 13.12
N ASP A 392 22.41 9.29 12.52
CA ASP A 392 23.12 10.57 12.39
C ASP A 392 23.22 11.30 13.73
N VAL A 393 22.17 11.18 14.54
CA VAL A 393 22.07 11.77 15.88
C VAL A 393 21.63 10.69 16.87
N ARG A 394 22.22 10.69 18.06
CA ARG A 394 21.86 9.78 19.14
C ARG A 394 21.72 10.52 20.45
N PHE A 395 20.62 10.24 21.15
CA PHE A 395 20.34 10.72 22.48
C PHE A 395 20.50 9.56 23.48
N ASP A 396 21.47 9.69 24.37
CA ASP A 396 21.61 8.82 25.53
C ASP A 396 21.06 9.57 26.75
N TYR A 397 20.08 8.98 27.44
CA TYR A 397 19.59 9.54 28.70
C TYR A 397 20.61 9.25 29.81
N THR A 398 21.10 10.30 30.46
CA THR A 398 21.98 10.19 31.63
C THR A 398 21.21 10.59 32.89
N SER A 399 21.70 10.15 34.06
CA SER A 399 21.07 10.50 35.33
C SER A 399 21.02 12.03 35.52
N GLY A 400 20.01 12.52 36.25
CA GLY A 400 19.91 13.94 36.57
C GLY A 400 19.33 14.83 35.46
N ARG A 401 18.34 14.33 34.71
CA ARG A 401 17.57 15.10 33.71
C ARG A 401 18.38 15.59 32.51
N ARG A 402 19.44 14.89 32.10
CA ARG A 402 20.32 15.35 31.01
C ARG A 402 20.40 14.35 29.87
N PHE A 403 20.43 14.86 28.64
CA PHE A 403 20.83 14.07 27.47
C PHE A 403 22.32 14.22 27.19
N ASP A 404 22.97 13.08 26.95
CA ASP A 404 24.20 13.01 26.18
C ASP A 404 23.83 12.93 24.71
N ILE A 405 24.28 13.93 23.94
CA ILE A 405 23.92 14.08 22.52
C ILE A 405 25.14 13.80 21.68
N TRP A 406 25.00 12.87 20.75
CA TRP A 406 26.06 12.45 19.84
C TRP A 406 25.64 12.71 18.41
N ILE A 407 26.55 13.22 17.60
CA ILE A 407 26.32 13.43 16.16
C ILE A 407 27.43 12.81 15.33
N THR A 408 27.12 12.37 14.11
CA THR A 408 28.13 11.92 13.15
C THR A 408 28.94 13.12 12.60
N PRO A 409 30.17 12.91 12.09
CA PRO A 409 30.98 13.98 11.52
C PRO A 409 30.31 14.72 10.36
N GLN A 410 29.46 14.04 9.59
CA GLN A 410 28.72 14.60 8.47
C GLN A 410 27.73 15.69 8.91
N MET A 411 27.23 15.62 10.15
CA MET A 411 26.22 16.53 10.68
C MET A 411 26.77 17.87 11.16
N LYS A 412 28.09 18.05 11.23
CA LYS A 412 28.69 19.30 11.72
C LYS A 412 28.26 20.53 10.94
N GLY A 413 28.16 20.41 9.61
CA GLY A 413 27.77 21.53 8.73
C GLY A 413 26.30 21.94 8.85
N HIS A 414 25.48 21.13 9.52
CA HIS A 414 24.05 21.38 9.71
C HIS A 414 23.71 21.90 11.11
N LEU A 415 24.68 21.92 12.03
CA LEU A 415 24.46 22.42 13.38
C LEU A 415 24.17 23.92 13.37
N ALA A 416 23.47 24.37 14.41
CA ALA A 416 23.43 25.79 14.75
C ALA A 416 24.88 26.35 14.84
N PRO A 417 25.15 27.55 14.28
CA PRO A 417 26.51 28.06 14.10
C PRO A 417 27.36 28.09 15.38
N ASP A 418 26.75 28.37 16.53
CA ASP A 418 27.40 28.47 17.84
C ASP A 418 27.76 27.11 18.47
N LEU A 419 27.14 26.03 18.01
CA LEU A 419 27.36 24.68 18.54
C LEU A 419 28.55 23.96 17.90
N GLY A 420 28.99 24.38 16.71
CA GLY A 420 30.13 23.78 16.03
C GLY A 420 31.43 23.85 16.86
N ALA A 421 31.63 24.95 17.60
CA ALA A 421 32.76 25.13 18.51
C ALA A 421 32.67 24.30 19.80
N ARG A 422 31.51 23.71 20.09
CA ARG A 422 31.23 22.95 21.32
C ARG A 422 31.26 21.42 21.10
N LEU A 423 31.90 20.99 20.03
CA LEU A 423 32.07 19.59 19.72
C LEU A 423 33.30 19.01 20.41
N ALA A 424 33.08 17.98 21.21
CA ALA A 424 34.18 17.19 21.75
C ALA A 424 34.93 16.44 20.64
N ALA A 425 36.13 15.93 20.97
CA ALA A 425 36.85 15.00 20.11
C ALA A 425 35.95 13.79 19.75
N PRO A 426 36.05 13.25 18.52
CA PRO A 426 35.21 12.13 18.11
C PRO A 426 35.56 10.88 18.90
N VAL A 427 34.55 10.21 19.43
CA VAL A 427 34.70 8.92 20.12
C VAL A 427 33.88 7.85 19.41
N LYS A 428 34.26 6.58 19.60
CA LYS A 428 33.49 5.47 19.06
C LYS A 428 32.23 5.24 19.91
N ARG A 429 31.06 5.32 19.29
CA ARG A 429 29.75 4.96 19.88
C ARG A 429 29.10 3.90 19.00
N GLY A 430 28.97 2.68 19.53
CA GLY A 430 28.61 1.51 18.75
C GLY A 430 29.59 1.29 17.58
N LYS A 431 29.06 1.34 16.35
CA LYS A 431 29.85 1.17 15.11
C LYS A 431 30.34 2.47 14.49
N LEU A 432 29.95 3.63 15.02
CA LEU A 432 30.26 4.93 14.42
C LEU A 432 31.25 5.73 15.26
N LYS A 433 32.00 6.61 14.59
CA LYS A 433 32.71 7.71 15.26
C LYS A 433 31.73 8.87 15.37
N MET A 434 31.52 9.40 16.56
CA MET A 434 30.58 10.48 16.82
C MET A 434 31.19 11.54 17.73
N HIS A 435 30.76 12.79 17.54
CA HIS A 435 31.11 13.91 18.40
C HIS A 435 30.04 14.09 19.48
N LYS A 436 30.45 14.26 20.73
CA LYS A 436 29.54 14.75 21.77
C LYS A 436 29.31 16.25 21.53
N VAL A 437 28.04 16.68 21.54
CA VAL A 437 27.67 18.09 21.43
C VAL A 437 27.34 18.61 22.83
N ASP A 438 28.03 19.66 23.27
CA ASP A 438 27.64 20.36 24.49
C ASP A 438 26.71 21.53 24.18
N ILE A 439 25.43 21.37 24.51
CA ILE A 439 24.41 22.42 24.36
C ILE A 439 24.10 23.13 25.69
N GLY A 440 24.93 22.93 26.73
CA GLY A 440 24.74 23.52 28.05
C GLY A 440 23.38 23.15 28.66
N ASP A 441 22.70 24.14 29.23
CA ASP A 441 21.41 23.95 29.91
C ASP A 441 20.28 23.52 28.97
N ALA A 442 20.42 23.71 27.65
CA ALA A 442 19.42 23.23 26.70
C ALA A 442 19.30 21.69 26.67
N ALA A 443 20.32 20.97 27.15
CA ALA A 443 20.31 19.52 27.32
C ALA A 443 19.55 19.05 28.57
N LEU A 444 19.17 19.98 29.45
CA LEU A 444 18.38 19.67 30.63
C LEU A 444 16.91 19.53 30.23
N LEU A 445 16.28 18.46 30.68
CA LEU A 445 14.85 18.24 30.51
C LEU A 445 14.09 19.23 31.38
N GLU A 446 13.01 19.83 30.87
CA GLU A 446 12.13 20.72 31.65
C GLU A 446 11.46 20.00 32.82
N LYS A 447 11.30 18.68 32.71
CA LYS A 447 10.79 17.80 33.77
C LYS A 447 11.64 16.54 33.84
N THR A 448 11.91 16.07 35.05
CA THR A 448 12.42 14.71 35.23
C THR A 448 11.37 13.77 34.67
N PRO A 449 11.71 12.89 33.72
CA PRO A 449 10.78 11.88 33.30
C PRO A 449 10.43 11.06 34.54
N PRO A 450 9.17 10.67 34.72
CA PRO A 450 8.79 9.88 35.89
C PRO A 450 9.61 8.57 35.97
N ILE A 451 10.19 8.13 34.85
CA ILE A 451 10.88 6.85 34.68
C ILE A 451 12.08 7.01 33.72
N SER A 452 13.17 6.30 34.01
CA SER A 452 14.34 6.21 33.13
C SER A 452 14.07 5.26 31.94
N PRO A 453 14.50 5.61 30.71
CA PRO A 453 14.47 4.71 29.56
C PRO A 453 15.24 3.41 29.86
N GLY A 454 14.64 2.24 29.61
CA GLY A 454 15.26 0.92 29.79
C GLY A 454 14.73 0.10 30.96
N ASP A 455 13.93 0.69 31.86
CA ASP A 455 13.30 -0.06 32.94
C ASP A 455 12.00 -0.76 32.48
N LEU A 456 11.88 -2.08 32.67
CA LEU A 456 10.66 -2.86 32.37
C LEU A 456 9.50 -2.48 33.30
N ARG A 457 8.37 -1.99 32.79
CA ARG A 457 7.29 -1.42 33.63
C ARG A 457 5.87 -1.49 33.03
N PRO A 458 4.81 -1.11 33.80
CA PRO A 458 3.44 -1.05 33.32
C PRO A 458 3.27 -0.08 32.14
N ILE A 459 2.51 -0.50 31.13
CA ILE A 459 2.36 0.18 29.82
C ILE A 459 1.93 1.66 29.90
N LEU A 460 1.10 2.03 30.88
CA LEU A 460 0.60 3.39 31.03
C LEU A 460 1.69 4.38 31.42
N GLN A 461 2.54 3.98 32.36
CA GLN A 461 3.66 4.76 32.85
C GLN A 461 4.75 4.93 31.78
N GLU A 462 5.01 3.85 31.03
CA GLU A 462 5.90 3.88 29.87
C GLU A 462 5.38 4.86 28.81
N THR A 463 4.06 4.85 28.52
CA THR A 463 3.44 5.72 27.51
C THR A 463 3.56 7.22 27.86
N GLU A 464 3.36 7.60 29.13
CA GLU A 464 3.49 9.00 29.56
C GLU A 464 4.95 9.50 29.48
N ALA A 465 5.88 8.72 30.03
CA ALA A 465 7.31 9.03 29.98
C ALA A 465 7.79 9.12 28.52
N TYR A 466 7.33 8.21 27.68
CA TYR A 466 7.63 8.14 26.26
C TYR A 466 7.24 9.43 25.52
N ARG A 467 5.99 9.86 25.67
CA ARG A 467 5.50 11.09 25.02
C ARG A 467 6.26 12.33 25.49
N SER A 468 6.51 12.44 26.79
CA SER A 468 7.22 13.58 27.38
C SER A 468 8.66 13.65 26.85
N LEU A 469 9.39 12.55 26.92
CA LEU A 469 10.79 12.48 26.51
C LEU A 469 10.98 12.69 25.01
N LEU A 470 10.12 12.15 24.16
CA LEU A 470 10.20 12.40 22.72
C LEU A 470 9.91 13.86 22.36
N GLY A 471 9.04 14.54 23.12
CA GLY A 471 8.84 15.98 22.99
C GLY A 471 10.10 16.78 23.32
N GLU A 472 10.84 16.38 24.36
CA GLU A 472 12.13 16.98 24.71
C GLU A 472 13.20 16.70 23.66
N VAL A 473 13.27 15.46 23.14
CA VAL A 473 14.19 15.12 22.04
C VAL A 473 13.89 16.00 20.82
N GLU A 474 12.63 16.17 20.44
CA GLU A 474 12.23 17.04 19.33
C GLU A 474 12.61 18.51 19.59
N ARG A 475 12.35 19.03 20.79
CA ARG A 475 12.75 20.39 21.19
C ARG A 475 14.26 20.60 21.03
N VAL A 476 15.06 19.66 21.55
CA VAL A 476 16.52 19.72 21.46
C VAL A 476 16.99 19.60 20.01
N CYS A 477 16.37 18.74 19.20
CA CYS A 477 16.69 18.63 17.77
C CYS A 477 16.50 19.96 17.02
N ARG A 478 15.45 20.74 17.34
CA ARG A 478 15.22 22.07 16.76
C ARG A 478 16.29 23.10 17.14
N ILE A 479 16.89 22.96 18.32
CA ILE A 479 18.02 23.79 18.75
C ILE A 479 19.28 23.37 18.00
N LEU A 480 19.53 22.06 17.89
CA LEU A 480 20.71 21.51 17.22
C LEU A 480 20.71 21.83 15.71
N PHE A 481 19.58 21.65 15.03
CA PHE A 481 19.47 21.81 13.59
C PHE A 481 18.27 22.71 13.23
N PRO A 482 18.40 24.04 13.37
CA PRO A 482 17.28 24.98 13.19
C PRO A 482 16.74 25.01 11.75
N ALA A 483 17.52 24.53 10.78
CA ALA A 483 17.11 24.41 9.38
C ALA A 483 16.30 23.13 9.08
N PHE A 484 16.03 22.27 10.07
CA PHE A 484 15.34 21.00 9.89
C PHE A 484 13.92 21.01 10.48
N GLN A 485 13.00 20.32 9.82
CA GLN A 485 11.70 19.94 10.33
C GLN A 485 11.77 18.53 10.90
N PHE A 486 11.21 18.34 12.09
CA PHE A 486 11.26 17.05 12.78
C PHE A 486 9.90 16.38 12.85
N SER A 487 9.90 15.06 12.76
CA SER A 487 8.71 14.23 12.96
C SER A 487 9.09 12.94 13.69
N LEU A 488 8.13 12.34 14.38
CA LEU A 488 8.31 11.02 14.99
C LEU A 488 8.11 9.93 13.93
N ALA A 489 8.98 8.94 13.91
CA ALA A 489 8.89 7.79 13.00
C ALA A 489 7.64 6.91 13.27
N GLU A 490 6.99 7.09 14.42
CA GLU A 490 5.83 6.32 14.80
C GLU A 490 4.52 7.05 14.45
N ILE A 491 3.80 6.53 13.44
CA ILE A 491 2.52 7.12 12.99
C ILE A 491 1.49 7.23 14.13
N ASN A 492 1.52 6.29 15.07
CA ASN A 492 0.60 6.28 16.22
C ASN A 492 0.96 7.31 17.31
N ALA A 493 2.22 7.77 17.36
CA ALA A 493 2.71 8.68 18.39
C ALA A 493 2.47 10.17 18.08
N SER A 494 2.00 10.49 16.87
CA SER A 494 1.74 11.88 16.47
C SER A 494 0.58 12.50 17.25
N ARG A 495 0.86 13.68 17.83
CA ARG A 495 -0.08 14.60 18.51
C ARG A 495 -1.39 14.71 17.71
N ALA A 496 -2.53 14.58 18.38
CA ALA A 496 -3.71 15.32 17.92
C ALA A 496 -3.32 16.81 17.93
N PRO A 497 -3.53 17.58 16.85
CA PRO A 497 -3.36 19.02 16.93
C PRO A 497 -4.21 19.51 18.11
N ALA A 498 -3.65 20.44 18.90
CA ALA A 498 -4.47 21.17 19.85
C ALA A 498 -5.62 21.77 19.04
N VAL A 499 -6.83 21.25 19.24
CA VAL A 499 -8.04 21.88 18.73
C VAL A 499 -8.07 23.21 19.46
N THR A 500 -7.65 24.29 18.79
CA THR A 500 -8.14 25.61 19.13
C THR A 500 -9.64 25.49 19.01
N ALA A 501 -10.32 25.44 20.16
CA ALA A 501 -11.76 25.40 20.22
C ALA A 501 -12.32 26.49 19.29
N PRO A 502 -13.31 26.20 18.43
CA PRO A 502 -14.06 27.27 17.82
C PRO A 502 -14.67 28.08 18.95
N SER A 503 -14.36 29.37 18.99
CA SER A 503 -15.15 30.35 19.71
C SER A 503 -16.59 30.20 19.23
N LEU A 504 -17.42 29.52 20.02
CA LEU A 504 -18.86 29.66 19.95
C LEU A 504 -19.18 31.04 20.50
N ALA A 505 -19.10 32.03 19.63
CA ALA A 505 -19.79 33.29 19.82
C ALA A 505 -21.28 32.97 19.80
N VAL A 506 -21.87 32.91 20.98
CA VAL A 506 -23.29 33.10 21.19
C VAL A 506 -23.62 34.51 20.71
N ALA A 507 -24.45 34.61 19.69
CA ALA A 507 -25.18 35.84 19.36
C ALA A 507 -26.67 35.49 19.27
N GLN A 508 -27.45 36.39 19.86
CA GLN A 508 -28.85 36.32 20.24
C GLN A 508 -29.82 36.08 19.09
#